data_AF-A0A1I2SUJ3-F1
#
_entry.id   AF-A0A1I2SUJ3-F1
#
_cell.length_a   1.000
_cell.length_b   1.000
_cell.length_c   1.000
_cell.angle_alpha   90.00
_cell.angle_beta   90.00
_cell.angle_gamma   90.00
#
_symmetry.space_group_name_H-M   'P 1'
#
loop_
_entity.id
_entity.type
_entity.pdbx_description
1 polymer ?
#
loop_
_entity_poly.entity_id
_entity_poly.type
_entity_poly.pdbx_seq_one_letter_code
_entity_poly.pdbx_strand_id
1 'polypeptide(L)'
;MREKIQKILYIIADALELIMAVLVAIGIIVAICAVVPQCIEVWKQKDATQDIIHVLEMVFSIVIAIEFLKMMLRPGMSTTVETLIFLISRHMIVKDTTPTEDLLSVISICLLFALEYCLRVGALNFAKRKRHKEKHKEKHKETQNEIQSEIKNN
;
A
#
# COMPACT_ATOMS: atom_id res chain seq x y z
N MET A 1 11.16 -18.21 21.07
CA MET A 1 10.24 -18.81 20.07
C MET A 1 9.60 -17.76 19.16
N ARG A 2 9.06 -16.65 19.70
CA ARG A 2 8.49 -15.52 18.93
C ARG A 2 9.40 -14.97 17.83
N GLU A 3 10.68 -14.75 18.14
CA GLU A 3 11.69 -14.27 17.17
C GLU A 3 11.88 -15.21 15.97
N LYS A 4 11.82 -16.53 16.19
CA LYS A 4 11.96 -17.53 15.12
C LYS A 4 10.73 -17.53 14.20
N ILE A 5 9.53 -17.41 14.78
CA ILE A 5 8.26 -17.33 14.05
C ILE A 5 8.21 -16.05 13.22
N GLN A 6 8.59 -14.90 13.79
CA GLN A 6 8.64 -13.64 13.06
C GLN A 6 9.63 -13.70 11.89
N LYS A 7 10.78 -14.35 12.08
CA LYS A 7 11.77 -14.53 11.01
C LYS A 7 11.24 -15.39 9.86
N ILE A 8 10.54 -16.49 10.19
CA ILE A 8 9.90 -17.36 9.20
C ILE A 8 8.77 -16.63 8.47
N LEU A 9 7.91 -15.92 9.19
CA LEU A 9 6.82 -15.14 8.60
C LEU A 9 7.35 -14.07 7.65
N TYR A 10 8.45 -13.42 8.00
CA TYR A 10 9.07 -12.41 7.14
C TYR A 10 9.60 -13.02 5.83
N ILE A 11 10.28 -14.18 5.91
CA ILE A 11 10.78 -14.90 4.74
C ILE A 11 9.63 -15.36 3.82
N ILE A 12 8.55 -15.86 4.41
CA ILE A 12 7.37 -16.30 3.65
C ILE A 12 6.67 -15.10 3.02
N ALA A 13 6.52 -13.99 3.75
CA ALA A 13 5.91 -12.78 3.23
C ALA A 13 6.68 -12.22 2.04
N ASP A 14 8.01 -12.17 2.14
CA ASP A 14 8.90 -11.71 1.07
C ASP A 14 8.83 -12.63 -0.17
N ALA A 15 8.79 -13.95 0.05
CA ALA A 15 8.59 -14.92 -1.02
C ALA A 15 7.21 -14.77 -1.70
N LEU A 16 6.15 -14.55 -0.93
CA LEU A 16 4.80 -14.31 -1.44
C LEU A 16 4.72 -13.00 -2.23
N GLU A 17 5.38 -11.94 -1.78
CA GLU A 17 5.47 -10.66 -2.48
C GLU A 17 6.09 -10.84 -3.88
N LEU A 18 7.22 -11.57 -3.96
CA LEU A 18 7.87 -11.86 -5.23
C LEU A 18 7.00 -12.73 -6.16
N ILE A 19 6.38 -13.80 -5.63
CA ILE A 19 5.51 -14.68 -6.41
C ILE A 19 4.34 -13.89 -6.98
N MET A 20 3.68 -13.09 -6.15
CA MET A 20 2.53 -12.28 -6.59
C MET A 20 2.95 -11.22 -7.62
N ALA A 21 4.11 -10.59 -7.45
CA ALA A 21 4.63 -9.64 -8.43
C ALA A 21 4.86 -10.31 -9.80
N VAL A 22 5.41 -11.52 -9.83
CA VAL A 22 5.59 -12.29 -11.08
C VAL A 22 4.24 -12.65 -11.71
N LEU A 23 3.27 -13.11 -10.92
CA LEU A 23 1.93 -13.45 -11.42
C LEU A 23 1.22 -12.23 -12.02
N VAL A 24 1.27 -11.09 -11.33
CA VAL A 24 0.69 -9.83 -11.83
C VAL A 24 1.41 -9.37 -13.09
N ALA A 25 2.74 -9.47 -13.16
CA ALA A 25 3.50 -9.13 -14.35
C ALA A 25 3.10 -9.98 -15.57
N ILE A 26 2.94 -11.30 -15.40
CA ILE A 26 2.45 -12.17 -16.46
C ILE A 26 1.02 -11.77 -16.88
N GLY A 27 0.14 -11.50 -15.92
CA GLY A 27 -1.22 -11.03 -16.19
C GLY A 27 -1.27 -9.73 -16.99
N ILE A 28 -0.38 -8.78 -16.69
CA ILE A 28 -0.24 -7.52 -17.45
C ILE A 28 0.19 -7.80 -18.88
N ILE A 29 1.19 -8.67 -19.09
CA ILE A 29 1.66 -9.02 -20.45
C ILE A 29 0.52 -9.63 -21.27
N VAL A 30 -0.23 -10.57 -20.69
CA VAL A 30 -1.38 -11.20 -21.35
C VAL A 30 -2.47 -10.16 -21.66
N ALA A 31 -2.77 -9.27 -20.72
CA ALA A 31 -3.77 -8.22 -20.91
C ALA A 31 -3.36 -7.24 -22.03
N ILE A 32 -2.09 -6.85 -22.10
CA ILE A 32 -1.55 -6.02 -23.19
C ILE A 32 -1.74 -6.72 -24.53
N CYS A 33 -1.39 -8.00 -24.64
CA CYS A 33 -1.60 -8.77 -25.86
C CYS A 33 -3.07 -8.86 -26.27
N ALA A 34 -4.00 -8.96 -25.30
CA ALA A 34 -5.43 -9.06 -25.55
C ALA A 34 -6.08 -7.74 -26.02
N VAL A 35 -5.49 -6.58 -25.68
CA VAL A 35 -5.98 -5.25 -26.11
C VAL A 35 -5.67 -4.96 -27.57
N VAL A 36 -4.52 -5.42 -28.08
CA VAL A 36 -4.04 -5.13 -29.46
C VAL A 36 -5.10 -5.39 -30.55
N PRO A 37 -5.77 -6.55 -30.62
CA PRO A 37 -6.76 -6.81 -31.68
C PRO A 37 -7.97 -5.86 -31.57
N GLN A 38 -8.43 -5.55 -30.37
CA GLN A 38 -9.58 -4.66 -30.15
C GLN A 38 -9.29 -3.22 -30.59
N CYS A 39 -8.06 -2.75 -30.33
CA CYS A 39 -7.62 -1.44 -30.84
C CYS A 39 -7.66 -1.37 -32.37
N ILE A 40 -7.29 -2.46 -33.06
CA ILE A 40 -7.30 -2.53 -34.53
C ILE A 40 -8.73 -2.54 -35.08
N GLU A 41 -9.66 -3.22 -34.40
CA GLU A 41 -11.08 -3.26 -34.76
C GLU A 41 -11.73 -1.88 -34.65
N VAL A 42 -11.53 -1.19 -33.52
CA VAL A 42 -12.04 0.18 -33.32
C VAL A 42 -11.49 1.16 -34.34
N TRP A 43 -10.20 1.04 -34.72
CA TRP A 43 -9.61 1.93 -35.73
C TRP A 43 -10.21 1.76 -37.13
N LYS A 44 -10.77 0.58 -37.43
CA LYS A 44 -11.42 0.29 -38.71
C LYS A 44 -12.87 0.79 -38.77
N GLN A 45 -13.52 0.97 -37.63
CA GLN A 45 -14.94 1.32 -37.54
C GLN A 45 -15.10 2.79 -37.11
N LYS A 46 -15.48 3.67 -38.04
CA LYS A 46 -15.50 5.13 -37.83
C LYS A 46 -16.63 5.67 -36.93
N ASP A 47 -17.66 4.88 -36.63
CA ASP A 47 -18.88 5.33 -35.92
C ASP A 47 -19.16 4.52 -34.64
N ALA A 48 -18.15 4.31 -33.80
CA ALA A 48 -18.29 3.48 -32.60
C ALA A 48 -17.77 4.16 -31.32
N THR A 49 -18.48 5.19 -30.86
CA THR A 49 -18.22 5.84 -29.56
C THR A 49 -18.27 4.82 -28.40
N GLN A 50 -19.14 3.81 -28.50
CA GLN A 50 -19.25 2.73 -27.50
C GLN A 50 -18.01 1.82 -27.50
N ASP A 51 -17.46 1.49 -28.68
CA ASP A 51 -16.28 0.62 -28.76
C ASP A 51 -15.00 1.33 -28.27
N ILE A 52 -14.92 2.66 -28.45
CA ILE A 52 -13.84 3.48 -27.90
C ILE A 52 -13.86 3.47 -26.37
N ILE A 53 -15.03 3.62 -25.74
CA ILE A 53 -15.15 3.55 -24.28
C ILE A 53 -14.67 2.18 -23.81
N HIS A 54 -15.09 1.09 -24.45
CA HIS A 54 -14.71 -0.25 -24.04
C HIS A 54 -13.20 -0.52 -24.13
N VAL A 55 -12.55 -0.07 -25.20
CA VAL A 55 -11.07 -0.10 -25.32
C VAL A 55 -10.42 0.74 -24.24
N LEU A 56 -10.97 1.92 -23.93
CA LEU A 56 -10.45 2.80 -22.87
C LEU A 56 -10.55 2.14 -21.49
N GLU A 57 -11.62 1.40 -21.19
CA GLU A 57 -11.71 0.62 -19.94
C GLU A 57 -10.61 -0.43 -19.84
N MET A 58 -10.32 -1.12 -20.95
CA MET A 58 -9.32 -2.18 -20.97
C MET A 58 -7.91 -1.61 -20.81
N VAL A 59 -7.62 -0.49 -21.48
CA VAL A 59 -6.34 0.23 -21.33
C VAL A 59 -6.16 0.72 -19.90
N PHE A 60 -7.16 1.38 -19.31
CA PHE A 60 -7.04 1.83 -17.94
C PHE A 60 -6.93 0.69 -16.91
N SER A 61 -7.49 -0.51 -17.20
CA SER A 61 -7.26 -1.71 -16.39
C SER A 61 -5.78 -2.08 -16.34
N ILE A 62 -5.13 -2.04 -17.50
CA ILE A 62 -3.70 -2.35 -17.62
C ILE A 62 -2.87 -1.31 -16.87
N VAL A 63 -3.18 -0.03 -17.00
CA VAL A 63 -2.42 1.02 -16.30
C VAL A 63 -2.53 0.86 -14.78
N ILE A 64 -3.73 0.53 -14.25
CA ILE A 64 -3.87 0.22 -12.82
C ILE A 64 -3.03 -0.98 -12.42
N ALA A 65 -3.05 -2.05 -13.23
CA ALA A 65 -2.26 -3.24 -12.94
C ALA A 65 -0.76 -2.95 -12.92
N ILE A 66 -0.27 -2.10 -13.82
CA ILE A 66 1.14 -1.65 -13.85
C ILE A 66 1.49 -0.84 -12.60
N GLU A 67 0.64 0.12 -12.20
CA GLU A 67 0.87 0.91 -10.99
C GLU A 67 0.80 0.03 -9.73
N PHE A 68 -0.14 -0.91 -9.69
CA PHE A 68 -0.22 -1.92 -8.64
C PHE A 68 1.03 -2.79 -8.58
N LEU A 69 1.55 -3.27 -9.71
CA LEU A 69 2.81 -4.02 -9.77
C LEU A 69 3.98 -3.19 -9.21
N LYS A 70 4.06 -1.90 -9.56
CA LYS A 70 5.09 -0.97 -9.06
C LYS A 70 4.97 -0.78 -7.54
N MET A 71 3.73 -0.71 -7.04
CA MET A 71 3.43 -0.67 -5.61
C MET A 71 3.80 -1.98 -4.89
N MET A 72 3.63 -3.14 -5.53
CA MET A 72 4.02 -4.43 -4.98
C MET A 72 5.54 -4.63 -4.95
N LEU A 73 6.28 -4.08 -5.91
CA LEU A 73 7.74 -4.22 -5.97
C LEU A 73 8.48 -3.27 -5.01
N ARG A 74 7.86 -2.15 -4.64
CA ARG A 74 8.38 -1.19 -3.65
C ARG A 74 7.22 -0.62 -2.83
N PRO A 75 6.75 -1.36 -1.81
CA PRO A 75 5.68 -0.88 -0.95
C PRO A 75 6.15 0.36 -0.18
N GLY A 76 5.53 1.50 -0.43
CA GLY A 76 5.83 2.78 0.21
C GLY A 76 4.58 3.66 0.29
N MET A 77 4.48 4.50 1.33
CA MET A 77 3.28 5.33 1.51
C MET A 77 3.00 6.27 0.33
N SER A 78 4.06 6.81 -0.28
CA SER A 78 3.94 7.71 -1.42
C SER A 78 3.39 6.98 -2.66
N THR A 79 3.88 5.76 -2.91
CA THR A 79 3.47 4.95 -4.07
C THR A 79 2.05 4.41 -3.92
N THR A 80 1.61 4.08 -2.69
CA THR A 80 0.24 3.63 -2.43
C THR A 80 -0.80 4.73 -2.66
N VAL A 81 -0.57 5.95 -2.17
CA VAL A 81 -1.53 7.07 -2.35
C VAL A 81 -1.63 7.48 -3.82
N GLU A 82 -0.52 7.56 -4.54
CA GLU A 82 -0.48 7.87 -5.98
C GLU A 82 -1.28 6.85 -6.81
N THR A 83 -1.06 5.55 -6.53
CA THR A 83 -1.78 4.46 -7.19
C THR A 83 -3.28 4.52 -6.90
N LEU A 84 -3.67 4.89 -5.68
CA LEU A 84 -5.07 4.96 -5.30
C LEU A 84 -5.81 6.15 -5.92
N ILE A 85 -5.16 7.31 -6.05
CA ILE A 85 -5.72 8.45 -6.78
C ILE A 85 -5.98 8.05 -8.24
N PHE A 86 -4.99 7.40 -8.88
CA PHE A 86 -5.11 6.90 -10.25
C PHE A 86 -6.26 5.88 -10.40
N LEU A 87 -6.44 4.97 -9.43
CA LEU A 87 -7.53 4.00 -9.40
C LEU A 87 -8.92 4.67 -9.36
N ILE A 88 -9.10 5.63 -8.45
CA ILE A 88 -10.37 6.35 -8.29
C ILE A 88 -10.69 7.15 -9.55
N SER A 89 -9.69 7.84 -10.11
CA SER A 89 -9.86 8.64 -11.33
C SER A 89 -10.39 7.80 -12.50
N ARG A 90 -9.88 6.58 -12.69
CA ARG A 90 -10.43 5.69 -13.74
C ARG A 90 -11.88 5.31 -13.46
N HIS A 91 -12.19 4.87 -12.24
CA HIS A 91 -13.54 4.39 -11.91
C HIS A 91 -14.60 5.45 -12.22
N MET A 92 -14.27 6.72 -12.00
CA MET A 92 -15.14 7.87 -12.24
C MET A 92 -15.28 8.27 -13.72
N ILE A 93 -14.31 7.91 -14.59
CA ILE A 93 -14.34 8.24 -16.04
C ILE A 93 -15.06 7.16 -16.85
N VAL A 94 -14.92 5.91 -16.42
CA VAL A 94 -15.32 4.73 -17.20
C VAL A 94 -16.77 4.31 -16.93
N LYS A 95 -17.28 4.56 -15.72
CA LYS A 95 -18.64 4.19 -15.33
C LYS A 95 -19.55 5.41 -15.31
N ASP A 96 -20.75 5.24 -15.85
CA ASP A 96 -21.90 6.09 -15.55
C ASP A 96 -22.43 5.76 -14.14
N THR A 97 -21.59 5.94 -13.12
CA THR A 97 -22.02 5.82 -11.72
C THR A 97 -22.74 7.09 -11.30
N THR A 98 -23.79 6.92 -10.49
CA THR A 98 -24.47 8.07 -9.91
C THR A 98 -23.46 8.83 -9.05
N PRO A 99 -23.33 10.18 -9.15
CA PRO A 99 -22.32 10.95 -8.42
C PRO A 99 -22.27 10.69 -6.90
N THR A 100 -23.38 10.23 -6.32
CA THR A 100 -23.51 9.84 -4.92
C THR A 100 -22.74 8.57 -4.56
N GLU A 101 -22.69 7.57 -5.45
CA GLU A 101 -22.00 6.31 -5.20
C GLU A 101 -20.48 6.51 -5.22
N ASP A 102 -19.98 7.29 -6.17
CA ASP A 102 -18.56 7.63 -6.23
C ASP A 102 -18.11 8.42 -4.99
N LEU A 103 -18.94 9.38 -4.55
CA LEU A 103 -18.67 10.16 -3.33
C LEU A 103 -18.58 9.26 -2.08
N LEU A 104 -19.49 8.30 -1.94
CA LEU A 104 -19.48 7.33 -0.85
C LEU A 104 -18.22 6.45 -0.87
N SER A 105 -17.78 6.03 -2.06
CA SER A 105 -16.53 5.24 -2.19
C SER A 105 -15.31 6.05 -1.78
N VAL A 106 -15.22 7.32 -2.21
CA VAL A 106 -14.12 8.23 -1.87
C VAL A 106 -14.10 8.53 -0.37
N ILE A 107 -15.25 8.79 0.24
CA ILE A 107 -15.36 9.01 1.69
C ILE A 107 -14.92 7.77 2.46
N SER A 108 -15.30 6.57 2.01
CA SER A 108 -14.90 5.31 2.66
C SER A 108 -13.39 5.11 2.63
N ILE A 109 -12.76 5.38 1.49
CA ILE A 109 -11.30 5.34 1.33
C ILE A 109 -10.62 6.39 2.22
N CYS A 110 -11.14 7.61 2.27
CA CYS A 110 -10.64 8.68 3.15
C CYS A 110 -10.72 8.29 4.63
N LEU A 111 -11.80 7.64 5.06
CA LEU A 111 -11.96 7.14 6.43
C LEU A 111 -10.95 6.04 6.74
N LEU A 112 -10.71 5.10 5.83
CA LEU A 112 -9.69 4.06 5.99
C LEU A 112 -8.29 4.68 6.19
N PHE A 113 -7.93 5.68 5.40
CA PHE A 113 -6.66 6.39 5.59
C PHE A 113 -6.61 7.17 6.90
N ALA A 114 -7.70 7.81 7.31
CA ALA A 114 -7.75 8.53 8.58
C ALA A 114 -7.55 7.57 9.77
N LEU A 115 -8.14 6.39 9.71
CA LEU A 115 -7.96 5.33 10.71
C LEU A 115 -6.52 4.81 10.71
N GLU A 116 -5.95 4.54 9.54
CA GLU A 116 -4.56 4.10 9.43
C GLU A 116 -3.58 5.16 9.97
N TYR A 117 -3.82 6.43 9.65
CA TYR A 117 -3.05 7.55 10.16
C TYR A 117 -3.16 7.66 11.68
N CYS A 118 -4.37 7.56 12.22
CA CYS A 118 -4.62 7.61 13.66
C CYS A 118 -3.90 6.46 14.40
N LEU A 119 -4.01 5.23 13.88
CA LEU A 119 -3.33 4.05 14.42
C LEU A 119 -1.81 4.21 14.39
N ARG A 120 -1.26 4.72 13.29
CA ARG A 120 0.18 4.95 13.14
C ARG A 120 0.70 6.00 14.10
N VAL A 121 0.01 7.13 14.22
CA VAL A 121 0.37 8.21 15.17
C VAL A 121 0.24 7.70 16.61
N GLY A 122 -0.81 6.93 16.92
CA GLY A 122 -0.99 6.28 18.22
C GLY A 122 0.16 5.31 18.57
N ALA A 123 0.53 4.44 17.63
CA ALA A 123 1.63 3.50 17.80
C ALA A 123 2.99 4.20 17.99
N LEU A 124 3.25 5.27 17.24
CA LEU A 124 4.45 6.09 17.40
C LEU A 124 4.50 6.79 18.76
N ASN A 125 3.38 7.38 19.19
CA ASN A 125 3.27 8.02 20.50
C ASN A 125 3.49 7.03 21.65
N PHE A 126 2.97 5.81 21.50
CA PHE A 126 3.18 4.73 22.47
C PHE A 126 4.65 4.27 22.52
N ALA A 127 5.27 4.05 21.36
CA ALA A 127 6.67 3.67 21.27
C ALA A 127 7.61 4.74 21.88
N LYS A 128 7.33 6.02 21.63
CA LYS A 128 8.06 7.15 22.21
C LYS A 128 7.96 7.19 23.74
N ARG A 129 6.76 6.96 24.30
CA ARG A 129 6.55 6.86 25.76
C ARG A 129 7.31 5.70 26.37
N LYS A 130 7.38 4.54 25.70
CA LYS A 130 8.08 3.35 26.21
C LYS A 130 9.59 3.60 26.32
N ARG A 131 10.20 4.20 25.29
CA ARG A 131 11.62 4.61 25.32
C ARG A 131 11.93 5.61 26.43
N HIS A 132 11.04 6.58 26.69
CA HIS A 132 11.24 7.56 27.76
C HIS A 132 11.18 6.91 29.15
N LYS A 133 10.30 5.92 29.35
CA LYS A 133 10.23 5.14 30.60
C LYS A 133 11.46 4.24 30.81
N GLU A 134 11.97 3.62 29.75
CA GLU A 134 13.20 2.80 29.82
C GLU A 134 14.42 3.66 30.17
N LYS A 135 14.61 4.80 29.50
CA LYS A 135 15.69 5.75 29.84
C LYS A 135 15.64 6.23 31.29
N HIS A 136 14.45 6.53 31.82
CA HIS A 136 14.30 6.93 33.23
C HIS A 136 14.64 5.80 34.20
N LYS A 137 14.29 4.54 33.88
CA LYS A 137 14.63 3.37 34.70
C LYS A 137 16.13 3.07 34.68
N GLU A 138 16.77 3.24 33.53
CA GLU A 138 18.21 2.99 33.37
C GLU A 138 19.02 4.02 34.17
N LYS A 139 18.65 5.30 34.08
CA LYS A 139 19.27 6.39 34.86
C LYS A 139 19.14 6.17 36.37
N HIS A 140 17.98 5.71 36.85
CA HIS A 140 17.79 5.39 38.28
C HIS A 140 18.64 4.21 38.75
N LYS A 141 18.90 3.22 37.88
CA LYS A 141 19.79 2.09 38.20
C LYS A 141 21.25 2.52 38.25
N GLU A 142 21.70 3.36 37.32
CA GLU A 142 23.07 3.93 37.34
C GLU A 142 23.32 4.70 38.64
N THR A 143 22.43 5.63 39.02
CA THR A 143 22.59 6.41 40.25
C THR A 143 22.58 5.53 41.51
N GLN A 144 21.76 4.47 41.56
CA GLN A 144 21.79 3.55 42.70
C GLN A 144 23.08 2.72 42.77
N ASN A 145 23.63 2.33 41.61
CA ASN A 145 24.89 1.59 41.55
C ASN A 145 26.09 2.47 41.94
N GLU A 146 26.09 3.75 41.53
CA GLU A 146 27.11 4.72 41.95
C GLU A 146 27.11 4.89 43.48
N ILE A 147 25.94 5.12 44.09
CA ILE A 147 25.81 5.27 45.55
C ILE A 147 26.27 4.01 46.30
N GLN A 148 25.93 2.80 45.80
CA GLN A 148 26.42 1.57 46.41
C GLN A 148 27.95 1.39 46.27
N SER A 149 28.54 1.85 45.17
CA SER A 149 29.99 1.78 44.97
C SER A 149 30.75 2.71 45.91
N GLU A 150 30.21 3.91 46.19
CA GLU A 150 30.79 4.85 47.16
C GLU A 150 30.73 4.30 48.59
N ILE A 151 29.61 3.70 49.01
CA ILE A 151 29.45 3.10 50.35
C ILE A 151 30.41 1.93 50.56
N LYS A 152 30.78 1.19 49.52
CA LYS A 152 31.66 0.02 49.62
C LYS A 152 33.15 0.39 49.69
N ASN A 153 33.51 1.60 49.28
CA ASN A 153 34.90 2.07 49.17
C ASN A 153 35.35 2.93 50.36
N ASN A 154 34.46 3.16 51.33
CA ASN A 154 34.66 3.96 52.54
C ASN A 154 34.41 3.10 53.79
#